data_AF-A0A5B9E0U1-F1
#
_entry.id   AF-A0A5B9E0U1-F1
#
_cell.length_a   1.000
_cell.length_b   1.000
_cell.length_c   1.000
_cell.angle_alpha   90.00
_cell.angle_beta   90.00
_cell.angle_gamma   90.00
#
_symmetry.space_group_name_H-M   'P 1'
#
loop_
_entity.id
_entity.type
_entity.pdbx_description
1 polymer ?
#
loop_
_entity_poly.entity_id
_entity_poly.type
_entity_poly.pdbx_seq_one_letter_code
_entity_poly.pdbx_strand_id
1 'polypeptide(L)'
;MKVAGKKENFRVVIEPRSLGDFGSVRMSDSMLYGSGDAERKRRERDIEDRCDEIAAEVKRHVNNVRSVCVEFDQEMVCEHCGSTWTEDNPEYNGGCCDKDEAANAAAREQPA
;
A
#
# COMPACT_ATOMS: atom_id res chain seq x y z
N MET A 1 29.84 -26.04 -0.51
CA MET A 1 29.45 -25.21 0.65
C MET A 1 28.82 -23.94 0.13
N LYS A 2 27.58 -23.61 0.50
CA LYS A 2 27.03 -22.28 0.21
C LYS A 2 27.70 -21.29 1.17
N VAL A 3 28.39 -20.30 0.62
CA VAL A 3 29.00 -19.22 1.40
C VAL A 3 28.09 -18.01 1.25
N ALA A 4 27.82 -17.31 2.36
CA ALA A 4 27.05 -16.08 2.29
C ALA A 4 27.82 -15.04 1.45
N GLY A 5 27.13 -14.43 0.49
CA GLY A 5 27.66 -13.30 -0.28
C GLY A 5 27.85 -12.04 0.59
N LYS A 6 28.35 -10.96 -0.03
CA LYS A 6 28.50 -9.67 0.66
C LYS A 6 27.13 -9.10 1.04
N LYS A 7 27.06 -8.44 2.19
CA LYS A 7 25.88 -7.67 2.62
C LYS A 7 25.97 -6.26 2.02
N GLU A 8 24.90 -5.83 1.35
CA GLU A 8 24.78 -4.53 0.70
C GLU A 8 23.44 -3.88 1.11
N ASN A 9 23.28 -2.57 0.89
CA ASN A 9 22.02 -1.82 1.14
C ASN A 9 21.47 -1.87 2.59
N PHE A 10 22.29 -1.49 3.57
CA PHE A 10 21.88 -1.42 4.97
C PHE A 10 20.82 -0.31 5.19
N ARG A 11 19.68 -0.65 5.80
CA ARG A 11 18.61 0.27 6.16
C ARG A 11 17.99 -0.06 7.52
N VAL A 12 17.42 0.94 8.18
CA VAL A 12 16.59 0.78 9.37
C VAL A 12 15.13 0.91 8.94
N VAL A 13 14.30 -0.08 9.28
CA VAL A 13 12.86 -0.08 9.01
C VAL A 13 12.13 0.11 10.33
N ILE A 14 11.19 1.06 10.36
CA ILE A 14 10.38 1.39 11.52
C ILE A 14 8.93 1.17 11.13
N GLU A 15 8.24 0.29 11.83
CA GLU A 15 6.83 -0.01 11.60
C GLU A 15 5.98 0.67 12.69
N PRO A 16 4.90 1.38 12.33
CA PRO A 16 4.00 1.94 13.32
C PRO A 16 3.31 0.81 14.09
N ARG A 17 2.92 1.08 15.33
CA ARG A 17 1.97 0.20 16.03
C ARG A 17 0.62 0.23 15.31
N SER A 18 -0.17 -0.83 15.45
CA SER A 18 -1.54 -0.84 14.93
C SER A 18 -2.35 0.31 15.54
N LEU A 19 -3.26 0.89 14.77
CA LEU A 19 -4.06 2.03 15.21
C LEU A 19 -4.94 1.74 16.44
N GLY A 20 -5.29 0.46 16.66
CA GLY A 20 -5.97 0.01 17.88
C GLY A 20 -5.04 -0.38 19.05
N ASP A 21 -3.73 -0.20 18.98
CA ASP A 21 -2.81 -0.49 20.09
C ASP A 21 -2.61 0.75 20.99
N PHE A 22 -3.26 0.73 22.16
CA PHE A 22 -3.17 1.77 23.19
C PHE A 22 -2.28 1.32 24.36
N GLY A 23 -1.29 0.47 24.11
CA GLY A 23 -0.38 -0.06 25.12
C GLY A 23 -0.98 -1.25 25.88
N SER A 24 -1.63 -1.01 27.02
CA SER A 24 -2.23 -2.08 27.84
C SER A 24 -3.57 -2.59 27.30
N VAL A 25 -4.16 -1.87 26.35
CA VAL A 25 -5.43 -2.20 25.70
C VAL A 25 -5.22 -2.29 24.19
N ARG A 26 -5.76 -3.34 23.57
CA ARG A 26 -5.76 -3.53 22.12
C ARG A 26 -7.18 -3.68 21.61
N MET A 27 -7.53 -2.88 20.62
CA MET A 27 -8.78 -3.00 19.86
C MET A 27 -8.46 -3.50 18.46
N SER A 28 -9.33 -4.34 17.89
CA SER A 28 -9.18 -4.74 16.50
C SER A 28 -9.54 -3.57 15.59
N ASP A 29 -8.90 -3.51 14.42
CA ASP A 29 -9.19 -2.49 13.42
C ASP A 29 -10.67 -2.52 12.98
N SER A 30 -11.28 -3.71 12.94
CA SER A 30 -12.71 -3.88 12.67
C SER A 30 -13.61 -3.25 13.73
N MET A 31 -13.19 -3.19 15.00
CA MET A 31 -13.93 -2.49 16.06
C MET A 31 -13.71 -0.98 16.02
N LEU A 32 -12.51 -0.52 15.60
CA LEU A 32 -12.17 0.89 15.57
C LEU A 32 -12.76 1.62 14.35
N TYR A 33 -12.72 0.96 13.19
CA TYR A 33 -13.12 1.54 11.92
C TYR A 33 -14.45 1.00 11.40
N GLY A 34 -14.84 -0.22 11.75
CA GLY A 34 -15.96 -0.92 11.10
C GLY A 34 -15.49 -1.72 9.87
N SER A 35 -16.44 -2.08 9.00
CA SER A 35 -16.18 -2.85 7.78
C SER A 35 -16.83 -2.20 6.57
N GLY A 36 -16.02 -1.81 5.59
CA GLY A 36 -16.47 -1.22 4.33
C GLY A 36 -15.36 -0.46 3.61
N ASP A 37 -15.64 -0.01 2.38
CA ASP A 37 -14.66 0.70 1.55
C ASP A 37 -14.30 2.08 2.10
N ALA A 38 -15.26 2.78 2.70
CA ALA A 38 -15.03 4.10 3.30
C ALA A 38 -14.14 3.98 4.55
N GLU A 39 -14.39 2.94 5.34
CA GLU A 39 -13.63 2.59 6.54
C GLU A 39 -12.20 2.17 6.18
N ARG A 40 -12.02 1.39 5.10
CA ARG A 40 -10.70 1.03 4.58
C ARG A 40 -9.90 2.27 4.19
N LYS A 41 -10.49 3.18 3.39
CA LYS A 41 -9.83 4.43 2.96
C LYS A 41 -9.46 5.32 4.15
N ARG A 42 -10.31 5.37 5.17
CA ARG A 42 -10.01 6.12 6.39
C ARG A 42 -8.84 5.49 7.15
N ARG A 43 -8.82 4.17 7.30
CA ARG A 43 -7.74 3.44 7.95
C ARG A 43 -6.41 3.65 7.22
N GLU A 44 -6.39 3.55 5.89
CA GLU A 44 -5.19 3.81 5.08
C GLU A 44 -4.62 5.20 5.36
N ARG A 45 -5.46 6.23 5.33
CA ARG A 45 -5.07 7.61 5.66
C ARG A 45 -4.52 7.73 7.08
N ASP A 46 -5.21 7.16 8.07
CA ASP A 46 -4.78 7.27 9.47
C ASP A 46 -3.43 6.55 9.71
N ILE A 47 -3.13 5.47 8.97
CA ILE A 47 -1.82 4.80 9.00
C ILE A 47 -0.76 5.68 8.35
N GLU A 48 -1.06 6.28 7.19
CA GLU A 48 -0.15 7.20 6.49
C GLU A 48 0.21 8.40 7.36
N ASP A 49 -0.79 9.07 7.94
CA ASP A 49 -0.61 10.19 8.87
C ASP A 49 0.28 9.78 10.07
N ARG A 50 0.08 8.56 10.60
CA ARG A 50 0.91 8.04 11.70
C ARG A 50 2.37 7.83 11.27
N CYS A 51 2.60 7.30 10.08
CA CYS A 51 3.94 7.12 9.54
C CYS A 51 4.65 8.46 9.36
N ASP A 52 3.95 9.48 8.87
CA ASP A 52 4.47 10.83 8.72
C ASP A 52 4.82 11.49 10.06
N GLU A 53 3.95 11.34 11.07
CA GLU A 53 4.24 11.77 12.45
C GLU A 53 5.54 11.14 12.96
N ILE A 54 5.67 9.81 12.85
CA ILE A 54 6.86 9.07 13.30
C ILE A 54 8.10 9.52 12.52
N ALA A 55 7.99 9.67 11.21
CA ALA A 55 9.09 10.12 10.37
C ALA A 55 9.58 11.52 10.79
N ALA A 56 8.65 12.44 11.09
CA ALA A 56 8.96 13.76 11.59
C ALA A 56 9.64 13.72 12.96
N GLU A 57 9.18 12.87 13.88
CA GLU A 57 9.81 12.69 15.19
C GLU A 57 11.22 12.11 15.08
N VAL A 58 11.42 11.09 14.25
CA VAL A 58 12.74 10.49 13.99
C VAL A 58 13.69 11.54 13.42
N LYS A 59 13.25 12.30 12.40
CA LYS A 59 14.05 13.36 11.78
C LYS A 59 14.45 14.44 12.78
N ARG A 60 13.59 14.76 13.75
CA ARG A 60 13.86 15.77 14.78
C ARG A 60 14.89 15.31 15.82
N HIS A 61 14.90 14.03 16.18
CA HIS A 61 15.67 13.52 17.31
C HIS A 61 16.93 12.75 16.93
N VAL A 62 16.98 12.17 15.73
CA VAL A 62 18.10 11.31 15.31
C VAL A 62 19.08 12.13 14.47
N ASN A 63 20.26 12.38 15.05
CA ASN A 63 21.37 13.02 14.34
C ASN A 63 21.97 12.07 13.29
N ASN A 64 22.68 12.64 12.30
CA ASN A 64 23.36 11.91 11.22
C ASN A 64 22.45 11.08 10.29
N VAL A 65 21.18 11.46 10.16
CA VAL A 65 20.27 10.86 9.18
C VAL A 65 20.29 11.68 7.89
N ARG A 66 20.59 11.03 6.76
CA ARG A 66 20.55 11.68 5.44
C ARG A 66 19.11 11.99 5.00
N SER A 67 18.22 11.02 5.17
CA SER A 67 16.81 11.11 4.79
C SER A 67 15.97 10.17 5.65
N VAL A 68 14.72 10.56 5.89
CA VAL A 68 13.66 9.71 6.44
C VAL A 68 12.54 9.74 5.43
N CYS A 69 12.08 8.56 5.00
CA CYS A 69 11.06 8.40 3.98
C CYS A 69 10.02 7.38 4.47
N VAL A 70 8.76 7.59 4.12
CA VAL A 70 7.70 6.59 4.24
C VAL A 70 7.61 5.87 2.90
N GLU A 71 7.71 4.54 2.91
CA GLU A 71 7.56 3.68 1.75
C GLU A 71 6.28 2.83 1.94
N PHE A 72 5.54 2.60 0.86
CA PHE A 72 4.37 1.72 0.86
C PHE A 72 4.38 0.82 -0.38
N ASP A 73 3.88 -0.39 -0.21
CA ASP A 73 3.63 -1.32 -1.30
C ASP A 73 2.16 -1.18 -1.75
N GLN A 74 1.93 -1.06 -3.05
CA GLN A 74 0.59 -1.00 -3.63
C GLN A 74 0.49 -1.98 -4.79
N GLU A 75 -0.51 -2.87 -4.71
CA GLU A 75 -0.87 -3.74 -5.82
C GLU A 75 -1.86 -3.02 -6.74
N MET A 76 -1.58 -3.08 -8.04
CA MET A 76 -2.54 -2.69 -9.06
C MET A 76 -3.55 -3.83 -9.23
N VAL A 77 -4.83 -3.50 -9.28
CA VAL A 77 -5.93 -4.47 -9.41
C VAL A 77 -6.93 -4.00 -10.45
N CYS A 78 -7.62 -4.95 -11.08
CA CYS A 78 -8.73 -4.67 -11.98
C CYS A 78 -9.88 -4.00 -11.20
N GLU A 79 -10.32 -2.83 -11.64
CA GLU A 79 -11.41 -2.09 -11.00
C GLU A 79 -12.76 -2.83 -11.04
N HIS A 80 -12.92 -3.79 -11.94
CA HIS A 80 -14.18 -4.50 -12.14
C HIS A 80 -14.32 -5.76 -11.28
N CYS A 81 -13.24 -6.52 -11.10
CA CYS A 81 -13.26 -7.82 -10.42
C CYS A 81 -12.27 -7.92 -9.26
N GLY A 82 -11.38 -6.94 -9.07
CA GLY A 82 -10.37 -6.94 -8.01
C GLY A 82 -9.19 -7.89 -8.24
N SER A 83 -9.09 -8.54 -9.41
CA SER A 83 -7.96 -9.40 -9.74
C SER A 83 -6.68 -8.58 -9.86
N THR A 84 -5.54 -9.10 -9.38
CA THR A 84 -4.23 -8.46 -9.54
C THR A 84 -3.93 -8.16 -11.01
N TRP A 85 -3.38 -6.97 -11.26
CA TRP A 85 -2.99 -6.54 -12.59
C TRP A 85 -1.69 -7.22 -13.02
N THR A 86 -1.69 -7.83 -14.20
CA THR A 86 -0.55 -8.61 -14.72
C THR A 86 -0.05 -8.14 -16.08
N GLU A 87 -0.83 -7.31 -16.78
CA GLU A 87 -0.46 -6.81 -18.11
C GLU A 87 0.30 -5.48 -18.04
N ASP A 88 1.16 -5.23 -19.03
CA ASP A 88 1.84 -3.93 -19.20
C ASP A 88 0.90 -2.83 -19.71
N ASN A 89 -0.24 -3.21 -20.30
CA ASN A 89 -1.26 -2.27 -20.75
C ASN A 89 -2.03 -1.73 -19.53
N PRO A 90 -2.12 -0.39 -19.33
CA PRO A 90 -2.85 0.19 -18.20
C PRO A 90 -4.37 0.14 -18.33
N GLU A 91 -4.92 -0.11 -19.51
CA GLU A 91 -6.35 -0.04 -19.80
C GLU A 91 -7.01 -1.42 -20.01
N TYR A 92 -6.21 -2.49 -20.07
CA TYR A 92 -6.72 -3.84 -20.31
C TYR A 92 -5.85 -4.88 -19.60
N ASN A 93 -6.44 -5.62 -18.67
CA ASN A 93 -5.74 -6.63 -17.88
C ASN A 93 -5.89 -8.04 -18.48
N GLY A 94 -5.84 -8.15 -19.81
CA GLY A 94 -5.80 -9.43 -20.50
C GLY A 94 -7.11 -10.22 -20.44
N GLY A 95 -8.24 -9.55 -20.21
CA GLY A 95 -9.55 -10.19 -20.15
C GLY A 95 -9.77 -10.90 -18.82
N CYS A 96 -9.23 -10.34 -17.73
CA CYS A 96 -9.34 -10.93 -16.39
C CYS A 96 -10.80 -11.09 -15.91
N CYS A 97 -11.76 -10.41 -16.56
CA CYS A 97 -13.19 -10.66 -16.42
C CYS A 97 -13.98 -10.14 -17.64
N ASP A 98 -15.26 -10.54 -17.76
CA ASP A 98 -16.14 -10.11 -18.86
C ASP A 98 -16.25 -8.58 -18.99
N LYS A 99 -16.16 -7.85 -17.87
CA LYS A 99 -16.22 -6.38 -17.87
C LYS A 99 -14.93 -5.76 -18.41
N ASP A 100 -13.78 -6.35 -18.12
CA ASP A 100 -12.46 -5.95 -18.65
C ASP A 100 -12.42 -6.17 -20.17
N GLU A 101 -12.93 -7.31 -20.64
CA GLU A 101 -13.06 -7.61 -22.07
C GLU A 101 -14.03 -6.65 -22.79
N ALA A 102 -15.19 -6.40 -22.19
CA ALA A 102 -16.18 -5.47 -22.75
C ALA A 102 -15.68 -4.02 -22.77
N ALA A 103 -14.95 -3.58 -21.74
CA ALA A 103 -14.35 -2.25 -21.68
C ALA A 103 -13.32 -2.05 -22.79
N ASN A 104 -12.42 -3.02 -22.99
CA ASN A 104 -11.44 -2.99 -24.07
C ASN A 104 -12.10 -3.05 -25.47
N ALA A 105 -13.16 -3.83 -25.65
CA ALA A 105 -13.93 -3.83 -26.90
C ALA A 105 -14.57 -2.46 -27.17
N ALA A 106 -15.22 -1.86 -26.16
CA ALA A 106 -15.83 -0.55 -26.28
C ALA A 106 -14.81 0.57 -26.56
N ALA A 107 -13.62 0.51 -25.96
CA ALA A 107 -12.54 1.47 -26.22
C ALA A 107 -12.04 1.42 -27.67
N ARG A 108 -12.03 0.24 -28.30
CA ARG A 108 -11.63 0.05 -29.71
C ARG A 108 -12.68 0.53 -30.71
N GLU A 109 -13.94 0.62 -30.30
CA GLU A 109 -15.06 1.05 -31.15
C GLU A 109 -15.29 2.58 -31.12
N GLN A 110 -14.64 3.31 -30.21
CA GLN A 110 -14.71 4.77 -30.18
C GLN A 110 -13.75 5.36 -31.24
N PRO A 111 -14.25 6.12 -32.24
CA PRO A 111 -13.37 6.84 -33.15
C PRO A 111 -12.64 7.96 -32.38
N ALA A 112 -11.36 8.15 -32.71
CA ALA A 112 -10.48 9.18 -32.14
C ALA A 112 -11.04 10.61 -32.24
#